data_AF-A0A068YZY2-F1
#
_entry.id   AF-A0A068YZY2-F1
#
_cell.length_a   1.000
_cell.length_b   1.000
_cell.length_c   1.000
_cell.angle_alpha   90.00
_cell.angle_beta   90.00
_cell.angle_gamma   90.00
#
_symmetry.space_group_name_H-M   'P 1'
#
loop_
_entity.id
_entity.type
_entity.pdbx_description
1 polymer ?
#
loop_
_entity_poly.entity_id
_entity_poly.type
_entity_poly.pdbx_seq_one_letter_code
_entity_poly.pdbx_strand_id
1 'polypeptide(L)'
;MNLYHYTGITMLHGTLTSKGINRGYLQLSDGKMLYGHSWYTTSPLPYGHGLSDGTEILNQSDKDFAIRAVGKFALDTVHSLHNKRLIRLSVDATWLKQQEGFYSFRQLLRHYVG
;
A
#
# COMPACT_ATOMS: atom_id res chain seq x y z
N MET A 1 7.70 4.44 -19.07
CA MET A 1 6.29 4.71 -18.67
C MET A 1 6.27 4.76 -17.16
N ASN A 2 5.63 5.75 -16.55
CA ASN A 2 5.58 5.86 -15.09
C ASN A 2 4.46 5.02 -14.51
N LEU A 3 4.77 4.34 -13.42
CA LEU A 3 3.84 3.67 -12.53
C LEU A 3 3.76 4.45 -11.22
N TYR A 4 2.59 4.43 -10.59
CA TYR A 4 2.33 5.15 -9.35
C TYR A 4 1.92 4.19 -8.24
N HIS A 5 2.46 4.40 -7.06
CA HIS A 5 2.05 3.74 -5.82
C HIS A 5 1.57 4.79 -4.82
N TYR A 6 0.34 4.63 -4.34
CA TYR A 6 -0.28 5.53 -3.38
C TYR A 6 -0.17 4.96 -1.97
N THR A 7 0.24 5.77 -1.01
CA THR A 7 0.53 5.32 0.34
C THR A 7 0.21 6.37 1.39
N GLY A 8 0.14 5.96 2.66
CA GLY A 8 -0.06 6.86 3.80
C GLY A 8 1.28 7.30 4.41
N ILE A 9 1.26 8.34 5.23
CA ILE A 9 2.47 8.90 5.89
C ILE A 9 3.18 7.82 6.73
N THR A 10 2.44 7.01 7.47
CA THR A 10 2.98 5.92 8.29
C THR A 10 3.69 4.86 7.45
N MET A 11 3.11 4.50 6.31
CA MET A 11 3.68 3.51 5.40
C MET A 11 4.86 4.06 4.59
N LEU A 12 4.90 5.36 4.32
CA LEU A 12 6.08 6.01 3.75
C LEU A 12 7.28 5.87 4.68
N HIS A 13 7.11 6.12 5.99
CA HIS A 13 8.20 5.95 6.95
C HIS A 13 8.73 4.51 6.95
N GLY A 14 7.83 3.52 6.93
CA GLY A 14 8.19 2.11 6.76
C GLY A 14 9.00 1.88 5.48
N THR A 15 8.52 2.38 4.34
CA THR A 15 9.18 2.25 3.03
C THR A 15 10.59 2.86 3.02
N LEU A 16 10.76 4.04 3.62
CA LEU A 16 12.05 4.75 3.67
C LEU A 16 13.05 4.03 4.59
N THR A 17 12.59 3.57 5.76
CA THR A 17 13.44 2.88 6.74
C THR A 17 13.79 1.44 6.32
N SER A 18 12.90 0.73 5.63
CA SER A 18 13.15 -0.61 5.08
C SER A 18 13.86 -0.62 3.72
N LYS A 19 14.24 0.57 3.21
CA LYS A 19 14.89 0.79 1.90
C LYS A 19 14.08 0.21 0.71
N GLY A 20 12.75 0.20 0.80
CA GLY A 20 11.89 -0.26 -0.30
C GLY A 20 10.46 -0.61 0.12
N ILE A 21 9.59 -0.89 -0.86
CA ILE A 21 8.19 -1.32 -0.63
C ILE A 21 8.10 -2.84 -0.40
N ASN A 22 9.16 -3.43 0.15
CA ASN A 22 9.39 -4.87 0.34
C ASN A 22 8.39 -5.57 1.29
N ARG A 23 7.44 -4.83 1.87
CA ARG A 23 6.35 -5.36 2.71
C ARG A 23 4.94 -5.11 2.13
N GLY A 24 4.84 -4.69 0.87
CA GLY A 24 3.55 -4.61 0.19
C GLY A 24 2.84 -5.96 0.11
N TYR A 25 1.52 -5.91 -0.07
CA TYR A 25 0.71 -7.10 -0.31
C TYR A 25 -0.30 -6.83 -1.43
N LEU A 26 -0.65 -7.89 -2.17
CA LEU A 26 -1.78 -7.92 -3.08
C LEU A 26 -2.86 -8.82 -2.48
N GLN A 27 -4.06 -8.27 -2.27
CA GLN A 27 -5.22 -9.06 -1.82
C GLN A 27 -5.96 -9.60 -3.05
N LEU A 28 -6.20 -10.91 -3.07
CA LEU A 28 -7.04 -11.58 -4.06
C LEU A 28 -8.52 -11.46 -3.68
N SER A 29 -9.42 -11.76 -4.64
CA SER A 29 -10.87 -11.67 -4.43
C SER A 29 -11.42 -12.63 -3.39
N ASP A 30 -10.71 -13.73 -3.12
CA ASP A 30 -11.01 -14.70 -2.05
C ASP A 30 -10.49 -14.27 -0.67
N GLY A 31 -9.88 -13.08 -0.58
CA GLY A 31 -9.30 -12.53 0.64
C GLY A 31 -7.86 -12.98 0.91
N LYS A 32 -7.26 -13.85 0.10
CA LYS A 32 -5.87 -14.29 0.24
C LYS A 32 -4.91 -13.12 0.06
N MET A 33 -3.92 -13.02 0.95
CA MET A 33 -2.91 -11.95 0.96
C MET A 33 -1.60 -12.47 0.38
N LEU A 34 -1.13 -11.85 -0.69
CA LEU A 34 0.13 -12.17 -1.35
C LEU A 34 1.19 -11.15 -0.95
N TYR A 35 1.99 -11.50 0.05
CA TYR A 35 3.06 -10.66 0.58
C TYR A 35 4.24 -10.54 -0.39
N GLY A 36 4.93 -9.39 -0.35
CA GLY A 36 6.06 -9.09 -1.23
C GLY A 36 5.65 -8.53 -2.59
N HIS A 37 4.34 -8.44 -2.87
CA HIS A 37 3.80 -7.91 -4.13
C HIS A 37 3.12 -6.57 -3.88
N SER A 38 3.71 -5.49 -4.37
CA SER A 38 3.11 -4.16 -4.29
C SER A 38 2.23 -3.89 -5.51
N TRP A 39 1.07 -3.24 -5.32
CA TRP A 39 0.28 -2.76 -6.45
C TRP A 39 0.85 -1.46 -7.00
N TYR A 40 0.79 -1.32 -8.33
CA TYR A 40 1.00 -0.06 -9.04
C TYR A 40 -0.16 0.29 -10.00
N THR A 41 -0.39 1.57 -10.26
CA THR A 41 -1.37 2.08 -11.24
C THR A 41 -0.68 2.97 -12.28
N THR A 42 -1.20 3.03 -13.49
CA THR A 42 -0.78 4.00 -14.51
C THR A 42 -1.48 5.35 -14.37
N SER A 43 -2.54 5.43 -13.54
CA SER A 43 -3.26 6.67 -13.29
C SER A 43 -2.43 7.61 -12.41
N PRO A 44 -2.13 8.84 -12.86
CA PRO A 44 -1.45 9.84 -12.05
C PRO A 44 -2.37 10.45 -10.98
N LEU A 45 -3.66 10.11 -10.97
CA LEU A 45 -4.64 10.57 -9.99
C LEU A 45 -5.07 9.43 -9.05
N PRO A 46 -5.37 9.72 -7.77
CA PRO A 46 -5.69 8.71 -6.76
C PRO A 46 -7.12 8.16 -6.86
N TYR A 47 -7.96 8.72 -7.73
CA TYR A 47 -9.39 8.42 -7.79
C TYR A 47 -9.68 7.09 -8.50
N GLY A 48 -10.76 6.41 -8.09
CA GLY A 48 -11.19 5.15 -8.72
C GLY A 48 -10.39 3.91 -8.31
N HIS A 49 -9.56 4.02 -7.27
CA HIS A 49 -8.68 2.94 -6.81
C HIS A 49 -9.03 2.39 -5.42
N GLY A 50 -10.14 2.82 -4.81
CA GLY A 50 -10.52 2.38 -3.46
C GLY A 50 -9.52 2.79 -2.36
N LEU A 51 -8.74 3.85 -2.60
CA LEU A 51 -7.79 4.37 -1.63
C LEU A 51 -8.51 5.04 -0.47
N SER A 52 -8.06 4.72 0.74
CA SER A 52 -8.46 5.41 1.96
C SER A 52 -8.14 6.89 1.85
N ASP A 53 -9.08 7.73 2.26
CA ASP A 53 -9.03 9.17 2.05
C ASP A 53 -9.10 9.98 3.33
N GLY A 54 -8.98 9.30 4.47
CA GLY A 54 -8.99 9.94 5.76
C GLY A 54 -10.39 10.34 6.21
N THR A 55 -11.45 9.95 5.51
CA THR A 55 -12.84 10.16 5.99
C THR A 55 -13.34 8.99 6.82
N GLU A 56 -12.53 7.93 6.98
CA GLU A 56 -12.92 6.74 7.72
C GLU A 56 -13.16 7.06 9.21
N ILE A 57 -14.32 6.65 9.72
CA ILE A 57 -14.66 6.76 11.14
C ILE A 57 -14.23 5.46 11.82
N LEU A 58 -13.16 5.52 12.63
CA LEU A 58 -12.71 4.37 13.41
C LEU A 58 -13.65 4.11 14.59
N ASN A 59 -14.03 2.84 14.79
CA ASN A 59 -14.73 2.41 16.00
C ASN A 59 -13.75 2.29 17.19
N GLN A 60 -14.25 2.04 18.41
CA GLN A 60 -13.40 1.97 19.59
C GLN A 60 -12.37 0.83 19.53
N SER A 61 -12.74 -0.32 18.95
CA SER A 61 -11.83 -1.46 18.78
C SER A 61 -10.65 -1.12 17.86
N ASP A 62 -10.91 -0.43 16.75
CA ASP A 62 -9.87 0.02 15.83
C ASP A 62 -8.94 1.04 16.49
N LYS A 63 -9.50 1.95 17.29
CA LYS A 63 -8.74 2.93 18.06
C LYS A 63 -7.82 2.26 19.09
N ASP A 64 -8.35 1.29 19.84
CA ASP A 64 -7.60 0.56 20.84
C ASP A 64 -6.47 -0.26 20.21
N PHE A 65 -6.73 -0.87 19.04
CA PHE A 65 -5.70 -1.56 18.27
C PHE A 65 -4.59 -0.59 17.82
N ALA A 66 -4.96 0.56 17.25
CA ALA A 66 -3.99 1.57 16.82
C ALA A 66 -3.11 2.04 17.98
N ILE A 67 -3.69 2.37 19.14
CA ILE A 67 -2.92 2.77 20.34
C ILE A 67 -1.92 1.67 20.74
N ARG A 68 -2.32 0.40 20.73
CA ARG A 68 -1.41 -0.71 21.08
C ARG A 68 -0.27 -0.88 20.07
N ALA A 69 -0.55 -0.72 18.77
CA ALA A 69 0.41 -0.99 17.71
C ALA A 69 1.44 0.14 17.52
N VAL A 70 1.01 1.40 17.65
CA VAL A 70 1.80 2.57 17.26
C VAL A 70 1.79 3.71 18.29
N GLY A 71 1.15 3.51 19.45
CA GLY A 71 1.13 4.46 20.57
C GLY A 71 -0.02 5.46 20.54
N LYS A 72 -0.22 6.19 21.64
CA LYS A 72 -1.34 7.13 21.82
C LYS A 72 -1.45 8.22 20.75
N PHE A 73 -0.33 8.71 20.22
CA PHE A 73 -0.30 9.77 19.21
C PHE A 73 -0.86 9.35 17.84
N ALA A 74 -1.06 8.05 17.62
CA ALA A 74 -1.65 7.56 16.38
C ALA A 74 -3.08 8.03 16.17
N LEU A 75 -3.81 8.33 17.27
CA LEU A 75 -5.20 8.77 17.21
C LEU A 75 -5.37 10.26 16.87
N ASP A 76 -4.38 11.10 17.18
CA ASP A 76 -4.45 12.55 16.97
C ASP A 76 -4.35 12.94 15.48
N THR A 77 -3.96 11.98 14.64
CA THR A 77 -3.65 12.19 13.22
C THR A 77 -4.19 11.08 12.32
N VAL A 78 -5.08 10.19 12.79
CA VAL A 78 -5.58 9.03 12.01
C VAL A 78 -6.04 9.42 10.62
N HIS A 79 -6.85 10.49 10.55
CA HIS A 79 -7.41 10.98 9.29
C HIS A 79 -6.32 11.44 8.31
N SER A 80 -5.18 11.96 8.78
CA SER A 80 -4.06 12.38 7.92
C SER A 80 -3.04 11.27 7.65
N LEU A 81 -2.78 10.39 8.62
CA LEU A 81 -1.79 9.32 8.50
C LEU A 81 -2.23 8.17 7.59
N HIS A 82 -3.54 7.88 7.56
CA HIS A 82 -4.12 6.79 6.77
C HIS A 82 -4.70 7.23 5.42
N ASN A 83 -4.73 8.53 5.13
CA ASN A 83 -5.11 9.03 3.81
C ASN A 83 -4.03 8.67 2.78
N LYS A 84 -4.30 7.63 1.98
CA LYS A 84 -3.39 7.14 0.95
C LYS A 84 -3.37 8.03 -0.30
N ARG A 85 -4.28 8.99 -0.41
CA ARG A 85 -4.32 9.94 -1.55
C ARG A 85 -3.25 11.02 -1.44
N LEU A 86 -2.67 11.25 -0.26
CA LEU A 86 -1.72 12.33 -0.01
C LEU A 86 -0.32 12.06 -0.54
N ILE A 87 0.13 10.80 -0.56
CA ILE A 87 1.48 10.43 -0.97
C ILE A 87 1.45 9.55 -2.19
N ARG A 88 2.16 9.99 -3.24
CA ARG A 88 2.33 9.26 -4.49
C ARG A 88 3.82 9.04 -4.75
N LEU A 89 4.23 7.78 -4.78
CA LEU A 89 5.56 7.38 -5.25
C LEU A 89 5.48 7.06 -6.75
N SER A 90 6.40 7.61 -7.53
CA SER A 90 6.53 7.30 -8.95
C SER A 90 7.65 6.29 -9.15
N VAL A 91 7.42 5.29 -9.99
CA VAL A 91 8.38 4.24 -10.32
C VAL A 91 8.47 4.12 -11.84
N ASP A 92 9.69 4.01 -12.38
CA ASP A 92 9.86 3.72 -13.79
C ASP A 92 9.48 2.26 -14.07
N ALA A 93 8.53 2.05 -14.99
CA ALA A 93 8.04 0.72 -15.32
C ALA A 93 9.10 -0.18 -15.96
N THR A 94 10.06 0.40 -16.69
CA THR A 94 11.11 -0.38 -17.38
C THR A 94 12.08 -0.93 -16.34
N TRP A 95 12.53 -0.07 -15.42
CA TRP A 95 13.35 -0.46 -14.29
C TRP A 95 12.66 -1.49 -13.40
N LEU A 96 11.37 -1.31 -13.08
CA LEU A 96 10.63 -2.25 -12.22
C LEU A 96 10.56 -3.66 -12.82
N LYS A 97 10.34 -3.76 -14.13
CA LYS A 97 10.30 -5.05 -14.85
C LYS A 97 11.63 -5.79 -14.87
N GLN A 98 12.74 -5.10 -14.60
CA GLN A 98 14.08 -5.67 -14.54
C GLN A 98 14.47 -6.14 -13.13
N GLN A 99 13.65 -5.84 -12.11
CA GLN A 99 13.97 -6.22 -10.74
C GLN A 99 13.70 -7.70 -10.49
N GLU A 100 14.58 -8.32 -9.69
CA GLU A 100 14.38 -9.68 -9.19
C GLU A 100 13.09 -9.75 -8.36
N GLY A 101 12.27 -10.79 -8.60
CA GLY A 101 10.98 -10.94 -7.93
C GLY A 101 9.83 -10.13 -8.53
N PHE A 102 10.03 -9.42 -9.65
CA PHE A 102 8.91 -8.85 -10.40
C PHE A 102 8.13 -9.96 -11.12
N TYR A 103 6.84 -10.09 -10.79
CA TYR A 103 5.91 -10.95 -11.51
C TYR A 103 4.87 -10.11 -12.25
N SER A 104 4.67 -10.40 -13.54
CA SER A 104 3.45 -9.94 -14.21
C SER A 104 2.24 -10.58 -13.53
N PHE A 105 1.08 -9.90 -13.57
CA PHE A 105 -0.14 -10.41 -12.96
C PHE A 105 -0.48 -11.84 -13.40
N ARG A 106 -0.26 -12.20 -14.68
CA ARG A 106 -0.44 -13.58 -15.17
C ARG A 106 0.51 -14.57 -14.52
N GLN A 107 1.79 -14.21 -14.36
CA GLN A 107 2.76 -15.10 -13.70
C GLN A 107 2.43 -15.27 -12.22
N LEU A 108 1.99 -14.19 -11.58
CA LEU A 108 1.58 -14.18 -10.17
C LEU A 108 0.34 -15.08 -9.95
N LEU A 109 -0.68 -14.98 -10.81
CA LEU A 109 -1.83 -15.91 -10.76
C LEU A 109 -1.41 -17.37 -10.94
N ARG A 110 -0.53 -17.67 -11.90
CA ARG A 110 -0.02 -19.04 -12.08
C ARG A 110 0.79 -19.55 -10.89
N HIS A 111 1.48 -18.68 -10.18
CA HIS A 111 2.32 -19.06 -9.04
C HIS A 111 1.51 -19.34 -7.77
N TYR A 112 0.35 -18.69 -7.59
CA TYR A 112 -0.42 -18.77 -6.34
C TYR A 112 -1.82 -19.39 -6.45
N VAL A 113 -2.33 -19.57 -7.67
CA VAL A 113 -3.68 -20.10 -7.97
C VAL A 113 -3.62 -21.37 -8.83
N GLY A 114 -2.47 -21.65 -9.48
CA GLY A 114 -2.20 -22.93 -10.16
C GLY A 114 -1.55 -23.92 -9.21
#